data_AF-B3S8W3-F1
#
_entry.id   AF-B3S8W3-F1
#
_cell.length_a   1.000
_cell.length_b   1.000
_cell.length_c   1.000
_cell.angle_alpha   90.00
_cell.angle_beta   90.00
_cell.angle_gamma   90.00
#
_symmetry.space_group_name_H-M   'P 1'
#
loop_
_entity.id
_entity.type
_entity.pdbx_description
1 polymer ?
#
loop_
_entity_poly.entity_id
_entity_poly.type
_entity_poly.pdbx_seq_one_letter_code
_entity_poly.pdbx_strand_id
1 'polypeptide(L)'
;MDTWRPVTWGNQEPLVPISTAALRAKPSQRILALSEPKPIYVDEATHLLMSMERSKSAPATSNLRYKDPTPRIIQLAEPKKPLVLEGADKKYQPFTREGARSPLTEEKLIRLSTPSTLNRRFEPDRTNITEVSRAALFGNIPLSVDQLSQPKTHRQDNCRDPVWEISKATKHANPSSRIRELARPKILPEGFQIQKVEPWKPLSRSLRAVCTRRTNELAQPVRRDSMSDCLYDPEAFTVKKTALLGKVPDRIETLAQKA
;
A
#
# COMPACT_ATOMS: atom_id res chain seq x y z
N MET A 1 1.56 21.32 24.66
CA MET A 1 2.75 22.12 24.31
C MET A 1 3.49 21.33 23.25
N ASP A 2 3.24 21.64 21.98
CA ASP A 2 3.80 20.89 20.86
C ASP A 2 5.21 21.39 20.58
N THR A 3 6.20 20.61 21.03
CA THR A 3 7.61 20.85 20.73
C THR A 3 7.89 20.40 19.30
N TRP A 4 7.80 21.32 18.34
CA TRP A 4 8.25 21.09 16.97
C TRP A 4 9.76 20.84 16.96
N ARG A 5 10.19 19.62 16.62
CA ARG A 5 11.61 19.31 16.38
C ARG A 5 11.94 19.56 14.91
N PRO A 6 13.04 20.26 14.60
CA PRO A 6 13.46 20.44 13.22
C PRO A 6 13.83 19.08 12.61
N VAL A 7 13.17 18.74 11.49
CA VAL A 7 13.44 17.50 10.74
C VAL A 7 14.78 17.64 10.04
N THR A 8 15.80 16.96 10.55
CA THR A 8 17.09 16.79 9.87
C THR A 8 16.98 15.64 8.89
N TRP A 9 17.38 15.85 7.65
CA TRP A 9 17.40 14.79 6.63
C TRP A 9 18.76 14.09 6.66
N GLY A 10 18.78 12.76 6.63
CA GLY A 10 20.01 11.95 6.62
C GLY A 10 20.39 11.29 7.95
N ASN A 11 19.66 11.57 9.04
CA ASN A 11 19.68 10.71 10.22
C ASN A 11 18.66 9.56 10.02
N GLN A 12 18.99 8.35 10.46
CA GLN A 12 18.02 7.23 10.47
C GLN A 12 16.96 7.39 11.59
N GLU A 13 16.75 8.61 12.07
CA GLU A 13 15.80 8.87 13.13
C GLU A 13 14.39 9.01 12.55
N PRO A 14 13.38 8.45 13.21
CA PRO A 14 12.01 8.58 12.78
C PRO A 14 11.56 10.06 12.84
N LEU A 15 10.79 10.49 11.83
CA LEU A 15 10.22 11.85 11.74
C LEU A 15 9.39 12.23 12.97
N VAL A 16 8.87 11.24 13.69
CA VAL A 16 8.11 11.42 14.93
C VAL A 16 8.92 10.76 16.06
N PRO A 17 9.20 11.47 17.17
CA PRO A 17 9.90 10.90 18.30
C PRO A 17 9.08 9.73 18.85
N ILE A 18 9.74 8.58 19.00
CA ILE A 18 9.12 7.40 19.59
C ILE A 18 8.68 7.77 21.01
N SER A 19 7.41 7.52 21.32
CA SER A 19 6.88 7.88 22.65
C SER A 19 7.64 7.13 23.74
N THR A 20 7.82 7.77 24.90
CA THR A 20 8.44 7.13 26.07
C THR A 20 7.69 5.87 26.51
N ALA A 21 6.37 5.84 26.26
CA ALA A 21 5.54 4.66 26.44
C ALA A 21 5.92 3.52 25.49
N ALA A 22 6.15 3.81 24.20
CA ALA A 22 6.59 2.81 23.23
C ALA A 22 8.01 2.28 23.51
N LEU A 23 8.93 3.14 23.97
CA LEU A 23 10.28 2.70 24.37
C LEU A 23 10.30 1.81 25.61
N ARG A 24 9.30 1.96 26.51
CA ARG A 24 9.16 1.16 27.73
C ARG A 24 8.22 -0.04 27.56
N ALA A 25 7.53 -0.14 26.43
CA ALA A 25 6.58 -1.21 26.17
C ALA A 25 7.32 -2.55 26.04
N LYS A 26 6.92 -3.53 26.85
CA LYS A 26 7.42 -4.89 26.72
C LYS A 26 6.74 -5.56 25.52
N PRO A 27 7.50 -6.11 24.55
CA PRO A 27 6.91 -6.80 23.40
C PRO A 27 6.14 -8.04 23.86
N SER A 28 5.01 -8.31 23.21
CA SER A 28 4.24 -9.54 23.47
C SER A 28 4.97 -10.77 22.93
N GLN A 29 4.66 -11.96 23.45
CA GLN A 29 5.24 -13.22 22.96
C GLN A 29 5.06 -13.41 21.45
N ARG A 30 3.95 -12.94 20.88
CA ARG A 30 3.73 -12.97 19.43
C ARG A 30 4.69 -12.05 18.67
N ILE A 31 4.97 -10.85 19.19
CA ILE A 31 5.92 -9.92 18.57
C ILE A 31 7.33 -10.50 18.66
N LEU A 32 7.68 -11.13 19.79
CA LEU A 32 8.94 -11.85 19.94
C LEU A 32 9.06 -12.99 18.92
N ALA A 33 8.05 -13.84 18.78
CA ALA A 33 8.03 -14.92 17.79
C ALA A 33 8.07 -14.44 16.32
N LEU A 34 7.56 -13.23 16.03
CA LEU A 34 7.65 -12.63 14.69
C LEU A 34 9.00 -11.92 14.46
N SER A 35 9.67 -11.49 15.53
CA SER A 35 11.00 -10.90 15.46
C SER A 35 12.10 -11.96 15.32
N GLU A 36 11.80 -13.21 15.65
CA GLU A 36 12.64 -14.33 15.30
C GLU A 36 12.68 -14.49 13.78
N PRO A 37 13.88 -14.53 13.16
CA PRO A 37 13.99 -14.81 11.74
C PRO A 37 13.35 -16.16 11.47
N LYS A 38 12.54 -16.25 10.41
CA LYS A 38 11.97 -17.53 10.01
C LYS A 38 13.12 -18.54 9.89
N PRO A 39 13.03 -19.71 10.52
CA PRO A 39 14.07 -20.72 10.38
C PRO A 39 14.22 -21.00 8.89
N ILE A 40 15.42 -20.73 8.37
CA ILE A 40 15.74 -21.06 7.00
C ILE A 40 15.65 -22.58 6.95
N TYR A 41 14.61 -23.09 6.29
CA TYR A 41 14.52 -24.51 6.00
C TYR A 41 15.53 -24.78 4.89
N VAL A 42 16.79 -24.98 5.30
CA VAL A 42 17.87 -25.34 4.39
C VAL A 42 17.67 -26.81 4.08
N ASP A 43 16.83 -27.09 3.09
CA ASP A 43 17.01 -28.33 2.33
C ASP A 43 18.26 -28.09 1.48
N GLU A 44 19.30 -28.91 1.62
CA GLU A 44 20.63 -28.69 1.03
C GLU A 44 20.57 -28.45 -0.50
N ALA A 45 19.49 -28.87 -1.16
CA ALA A 45 19.20 -28.62 -2.56
C ALA A 45 18.84 -27.15 -2.92
N THR A 46 18.46 -26.31 -1.95
CA THR A 46 17.91 -24.96 -2.23
C THR A 46 18.96 -23.84 -2.18
N HIS A 47 20.11 -24.07 -1.55
CA HIS A 47 21.13 -23.03 -1.35
C HIS A 47 21.89 -22.68 -2.64
N LEU A 48 21.87 -23.55 -3.65
CA LEU A 48 22.49 -23.28 -4.96
C LEU A 48 21.54 -22.59 -5.96
N LEU A 49 20.25 -22.43 -5.65
CA LEU A 49 19.27 -21.92 -6.60
C LEU A 49 18.83 -20.46 -6.35
N MET A 50 19.24 -19.85 -5.23
CA MET A 50 18.78 -18.50 -4.86
C MET A 50 19.73 -17.36 -5.23
N SER A 51 20.89 -17.63 -5.83
CA SER A 51 21.84 -16.57 -6.24
C SER A 51 22.09 -16.47 -7.75
N MET A 52 21.48 -17.31 -8.59
CA MET A 52 21.60 -17.17 -10.04
C MET A 52 20.34 -17.69 -10.74
N GLU A 53 19.87 -16.92 -11.73
CA GLU A 53 18.84 -17.30 -12.71
C GLU A 53 17.36 -17.25 -12.25
N ARG A 54 16.82 -16.03 -12.13
CA ARG A 54 15.35 -15.80 -12.15
C ARG A 54 14.76 -15.94 -13.57
N SER A 55 15.16 -16.98 -14.29
CA SER A 55 14.71 -17.28 -15.65
C SER A 55 14.95 -18.75 -15.97
N LYS A 56 14.26 -19.63 -15.24
CA LYS A 56 13.86 -20.97 -15.66
C LYS A 56 12.67 -21.34 -14.79
N SER A 57 11.56 -21.69 -15.44
CA SER A 57 10.40 -22.31 -14.81
C SER A 57 10.84 -23.35 -13.78
N ALA A 58 10.29 -23.30 -12.57
CA ALA A 58 10.52 -24.31 -11.55
C ALA A 58 10.35 -25.72 -12.17
N PRO A 59 11.25 -26.68 -11.88
CA PRO A 59 11.01 -28.06 -12.27
C PRO A 59 9.68 -28.48 -11.66
N ALA A 60 8.78 -28.96 -12.52
CA ALA A 60 7.46 -29.43 -12.10
C ALA A 60 7.65 -30.42 -10.95
N THR A 61 7.22 -30.04 -9.74
CA THR A 61 7.09 -30.97 -8.65
C THR A 61 6.04 -31.98 -9.10
N SER A 62 6.50 -33.16 -9.51
CA SER A 62 5.69 -34.26 -10.07
C SER A 62 4.60 -34.78 -9.12
N ASN A 63 4.51 -34.22 -7.91
CA ASN A 63 3.57 -34.62 -6.86
C ASN A 63 2.54 -33.55 -6.52
N LEU A 64 2.43 -32.45 -7.28
CA LEU A 64 1.24 -31.60 -7.20
C LEU A 64 0.07 -32.39 -7.81
N ARG A 65 -0.69 -33.08 -6.96
CA ARG A 65 -1.97 -33.69 -7.36
C ARG A 65 -2.88 -32.55 -7.81
N TYR A 66 -2.91 -32.27 -9.11
CA TYR A 66 -3.96 -31.48 -9.72
C TYR A 66 -5.27 -32.17 -9.37
N LYS A 67 -6.03 -31.57 -8.45
CA LYS A 67 -7.41 -31.99 -8.23
C LYS A 67 -8.18 -31.62 -9.48
N ASP A 68 -8.92 -32.56 -10.05
CA ASP A 68 -9.81 -32.27 -11.16
C ASP A 68 -10.71 -31.09 -10.78
N PRO A 69 -10.85 -30.10 -11.68
CA PRO A 69 -11.60 -28.90 -11.39
C PRO A 69 -13.04 -29.27 -11.04
N THR A 70 -13.54 -28.78 -9.90
CA THR A 70 -14.94 -28.99 -9.51
C THR A 70 -15.88 -28.49 -10.62
N PRO A 71 -17.10 -29.07 -10.77
CA PRO A 71 -18.05 -28.65 -11.80
C PRO A 71 -18.39 -27.15 -11.72
N ARG A 72 -18.30 -26.56 -10.53
CA ARG A 72 -18.44 -25.11 -10.30
C ARG A 72 -17.32 -24.30 -10.97
N ILE A 73 -16.07 -24.77 -10.87
CA ILE A 73 -14.92 -24.10 -11.50
C ILE A 73 -15.05 -24.17 -13.03
N ILE A 74 -15.51 -25.31 -13.56
CA ILE A 74 -15.79 -25.48 -14.99
C ILE A 74 -16.89 -24.51 -15.42
N GLN A 75 -17.99 -24.40 -14.65
CA GLN A 75 -19.09 -23.48 -14.93
C GLN A 75 -18.69 -22.00 -14.85
N LEU A 76 -17.74 -21.64 -13.98
CA LEU A 76 -17.22 -20.29 -13.86
C LEU A 76 -16.16 -19.96 -14.92
N ALA A 77 -15.47 -20.97 -15.45
CA ALA A 77 -14.54 -20.83 -16.55
C ALA A 77 -15.25 -20.64 -17.90
N GLU A 78 -16.55 -20.97 -17.99
CA GLU A 78 -17.35 -20.62 -19.15
C GLU A 78 -17.44 -19.08 -19.31
N PRO A 79 -17.13 -18.55 -20.50
CA PRO A 79 -17.28 -17.12 -20.76
C PRO A 79 -18.76 -16.73 -20.57
N LYS A 80 -18.99 -15.62 -19.87
CA LYS A 80 -20.35 -15.08 -19.72
C LYS A 80 -20.95 -14.86 -21.09
N LYS A 81 -22.05 -15.57 -21.39
CA LYS A 81 -22.83 -15.35 -22.60
C LYS A 81 -23.23 -13.88 -22.66
N PRO A 82 -22.98 -13.17 -23.77
CA PRO A 82 -23.44 -11.79 -23.90
C PRO A 82 -24.96 -11.80 -23.76
N LEU A 83 -25.48 -10.94 -22.88
CA LEU A 83 -26.90 -10.65 -22.86
C LEU A 83 -27.25 -10.06 -24.23
N VAL A 84 -27.94 -10.84 -25.06
CA VAL A 84 -28.61 -10.32 -26.24
C VAL A 84 -29.79 -9.51 -25.71
N LEU A 85 -29.52 -8.24 -25.41
CA LEU A 85 -30.57 -7.24 -25.21
C LEU A 85 -31.10 -6.91 -26.60
N GLU A 86 -32.17 -7.59 -27.02
CA GLU A 86 -32.97 -7.12 -28.15
C GLU A 86 -33.47 -5.71 -27.84
N GLY A 87 -32.88 -4.70 -28.50
CA GLY A 87 -33.25 -3.30 -28.34
C GLY A 87 -32.16 -2.35 -27.83
N ALA A 88 -30.91 -2.80 -27.65
CA ALA A 88 -29.81 -1.86 -27.41
C ALA A 88 -29.48 -1.10 -28.70
N ASP A 89 -29.82 0.20 -28.72
CA ASP A 89 -29.55 1.13 -29.81
C ASP A 89 -28.12 0.98 -30.37
N LYS A 90 -28.06 0.87 -31.70
CA LYS A 90 -26.85 0.70 -32.54
C LYS A 90 -25.81 1.84 -32.43
N LYS A 91 -25.87 2.70 -31.41
CA LYS A 91 -25.05 3.92 -31.29
C LYS A 91 -23.79 3.77 -30.44
N TYR A 92 -23.61 2.66 -29.73
CA TYR A 92 -22.36 2.33 -29.04
C TYR A 92 -21.67 1.14 -29.71
N GLN A 93 -21.00 1.41 -30.83
CA GLN A 93 -19.82 0.63 -31.17
C GLN A 93 -18.67 1.27 -30.38
N PRO A 94 -18.02 0.58 -29.43
CA PRO A 94 -16.75 1.09 -28.93
C PRO A 94 -15.85 1.33 -30.14
N PHE A 95 -15.12 2.45 -30.15
CA PHE A 95 -14.16 2.80 -31.19
C PHE A 95 -12.97 1.83 -31.14
N THR A 96 -13.22 0.54 -31.40
CA THR A 96 -12.18 -0.42 -31.72
C THR A 96 -11.84 -0.17 -33.17
N ARG A 97 -10.72 0.53 -33.42
CA ARG A 97 -10.09 0.56 -34.74
C ARG A 97 -10.06 -0.86 -35.29
N GLU A 98 -10.38 -1.06 -36.57
CA GLU A 98 -10.39 -2.39 -37.20
C GLU A 98 -9.07 -3.17 -36.99
N GLY A 99 -7.95 -2.47 -36.80
CA GLY A 99 -6.66 -3.07 -36.44
C GLY A 99 -6.62 -3.81 -35.08
N ALA A 100 -7.55 -3.54 -34.16
CA ALA A 100 -7.67 -4.24 -32.88
C ALA A 100 -8.48 -5.55 -32.99
N ARG A 101 -9.11 -5.81 -34.15
CA ARG A 101 -9.82 -7.07 -34.45
C ARG A 101 -8.95 -8.08 -35.18
N SER A 102 -7.71 -7.74 -35.53
CA SER A 102 -6.78 -8.76 -36.00
C SER A 102 -6.42 -9.67 -34.82
N PRO A 103 -6.67 -10.99 -34.87
CA PRO A 103 -6.06 -11.88 -33.91
C PRO A 103 -4.56 -11.64 -34.02
N LEU A 104 -3.93 -11.19 -32.94
CA LEU A 104 -2.47 -11.22 -32.88
C LEU A 104 -2.09 -12.65 -33.24
N THR A 105 -1.37 -12.85 -34.34
CA THR A 105 -0.85 -14.16 -34.73
C THR A 105 -0.16 -14.76 -33.51
N GLU A 106 -0.32 -16.06 -33.28
CA GLU A 106 0.27 -16.74 -32.12
C GLU A 106 1.77 -16.41 -31.98
N GLU A 107 2.46 -16.27 -33.11
CA GLU A 107 3.87 -15.82 -33.21
C GLU A 107 4.14 -14.45 -32.56
N LYS A 108 3.24 -13.48 -32.75
CA LYS A 108 3.39 -12.12 -32.17
C LYS A 108 3.07 -12.13 -30.68
N LEU A 109 2.10 -12.94 -30.25
CA LEU A 109 1.83 -13.17 -28.83
C LEU A 109 3.01 -13.86 -28.14
N ILE A 110 3.57 -14.90 -28.76
CA ILE A 110 4.78 -15.58 -28.29
C ILE A 110 5.93 -14.58 -28.16
N ARG A 111 6.17 -13.76 -29.19
CA ARG A 111 7.23 -12.73 -29.19
C ARG A 111 7.04 -11.65 -28.11
N LEU A 112 5.80 -11.26 -27.82
CA LEU A 112 5.49 -10.29 -26.76
C LEU A 112 5.50 -10.93 -25.36
N SER A 113 5.26 -12.23 -25.26
CA SER A 113 5.34 -12.98 -23.99
C SER A 113 6.79 -13.21 -23.55
N THR A 114 7.73 -13.25 -24.49
CA THR A 114 9.15 -13.28 -24.19
C THR A 114 9.66 -11.88 -23.83
N PRO A 115 10.33 -11.67 -22.69
CA PRO A 115 10.91 -10.37 -22.35
C PRO A 115 11.93 -9.95 -23.42
N SER A 116 12.00 -8.65 -23.72
CA SER A 116 12.97 -8.12 -24.68
C SER A 116 14.39 -8.50 -24.27
N THR A 117 15.20 -8.98 -25.22
CA THR A 117 16.63 -9.19 -25.00
C THR A 117 17.30 -7.87 -24.65
N LEU A 118 18.22 -7.90 -23.66
CA LEU A 118 19.05 -6.76 -23.33
C LEU A 118 19.79 -6.26 -24.59
N ASN A 119 19.96 -4.96 -24.71
CA ASN A 119 20.70 -4.38 -25.84
C ASN A 119 22.13 -4.95 -25.86
N ARG A 120 22.71 -5.15 -27.03
CA ARG A 120 24.09 -5.65 -27.20
C ARG A 120 25.13 -4.80 -26.45
N ARG A 121 24.84 -3.54 -26.16
CA ARG A 121 25.68 -2.61 -25.39
C ARG A 121 25.29 -2.47 -23.92
N PHE A 122 24.42 -3.33 -23.40
CA PHE A 122 24.05 -3.30 -21.99
C PHE A 122 25.22 -3.83 -21.15
N GLU A 123 25.83 -2.94 -20.39
CA GLU A 123 26.76 -3.29 -19.33
C GLU A 123 26.01 -3.25 -17.99
N PRO A 124 26.08 -4.31 -17.16
CA PRO A 124 25.49 -4.30 -15.83
C PRO A 124 26.20 -3.28 -14.92
N ASP A 125 25.49 -2.79 -13.91
CA ASP A 125 26.05 -1.89 -12.90
C ASP A 125 27.31 -2.49 -12.24
N ARG A 126 28.31 -1.66 -11.98
CA ARG A 126 29.54 -2.08 -11.28
C ARG A 126 29.18 -2.60 -9.89
N THR A 127 29.60 -3.84 -9.57
CA THR A 127 29.30 -4.50 -8.29
C THR A 127 29.96 -3.84 -7.09
N ASN A 128 31.04 -3.10 -7.31
CA ASN A 128 31.78 -2.37 -6.31
C ASN A 128 31.49 -0.87 -6.43
N ILE A 129 30.57 -0.41 -5.58
CA ILE A 129 30.35 1.01 -5.30
C ILE A 129 31.64 1.52 -4.64
N THR A 130 32.61 1.95 -5.46
CA THR A 130 33.83 2.69 -5.12
C THR A 130 34.44 2.33 -3.76
N GLU A 131 35.42 1.43 -3.75
CA GLU A 131 36.26 1.19 -2.56
C GLU A 131 36.95 2.51 -2.17
N VAL A 132 36.54 3.08 -1.05
CA VAL A 132 37.15 4.30 -0.51
C VAL A 132 38.56 3.92 -0.04
N SER A 133 39.57 4.59 -0.57
CA SER A 133 40.96 4.31 -0.19
C SER A 133 41.16 4.52 1.31
N ARG A 134 42.05 3.74 1.94
CA ARG A 134 42.39 3.94 3.37
C ARG A 134 42.85 5.36 3.66
N ALA A 135 43.52 6.01 2.71
CA ALA A 135 43.94 7.40 2.83
C ALA A 135 42.75 8.39 2.85
N ALA A 136 41.66 8.09 2.16
CA ALA A 136 40.43 8.89 2.22
C ALA A 136 39.61 8.62 3.50
N LEU A 137 39.69 7.41 4.06
CA LEU A 137 39.03 7.06 5.34
C LEU A 137 39.73 7.68 6.56
N PHE A 138 41.06 7.77 6.53
CA PHE A 138 41.88 8.22 7.66
C PHE A 138 42.66 9.52 7.39
N GLY A 139 42.38 10.18 6.28
CA GLY A 139 43.03 11.43 5.91
C GLY A 139 42.63 12.56 6.85
N ASN A 140 43.60 13.38 7.26
CA ASN A 140 43.32 14.59 8.04
C ASN A 140 42.53 15.59 7.19
N ILE A 141 41.30 15.87 7.63
CA ILE A 141 40.41 16.80 6.96
C ILE A 141 40.89 18.24 7.28
N PRO A 142 41.08 19.11 6.27
CA PRO A 142 41.47 20.49 6.53
C PRO A 142 40.34 21.23 7.24
N LEU A 143 40.69 22.16 8.15
CA LEU A 143 39.75 22.91 8.99
C LEU A 143 38.61 23.57 8.18
N SER A 144 38.90 24.05 6.96
CA SER A 144 37.88 24.65 6.10
C SER A 144 36.83 23.62 5.65
N VAL A 145 37.24 22.40 5.29
CA VAL A 145 36.30 21.33 4.91
C VAL A 145 35.51 20.85 6.13
N ASP A 146 36.14 20.78 7.30
CA ASP A 146 35.45 20.47 8.56
C ASP A 146 34.39 21.54 8.89
N GLN A 147 34.73 22.83 8.76
CA GLN A 147 33.78 23.94 8.91
C GLN A 147 32.63 23.91 7.90
N LEU A 148 32.89 23.52 6.64
CA LEU A 148 31.83 23.35 5.63
C LEU A 148 30.96 22.11 5.89
N SER A 149 31.49 21.09 6.55
CA SER A 149 30.75 19.88 6.92
C SER A 149 29.77 20.11 8.07
N GLN A 150 30.01 21.14 8.88
CA GLN A 150 29.09 21.54 9.94
C GLN A 150 27.79 22.09 9.33
N PRO A 151 26.62 21.69 9.87
CA PRO A 151 25.35 22.20 9.38
C PRO A 151 25.27 23.71 9.60
N LYS A 152 24.79 24.44 8.59
CA LYS A 152 24.59 25.89 8.68
C LYS A 152 23.57 26.20 9.77
N THR A 153 24.02 26.69 10.91
CA THR A 153 23.17 27.10 12.03
C THR A 153 22.41 28.37 11.65
N HIS A 154 21.13 28.21 11.33
CA HIS A 154 20.23 29.35 11.14
C HIS A 154 19.91 29.95 12.51
N ARG A 155 20.12 31.26 12.70
CA ARG A 155 19.64 31.95 13.91
C ARG A 155 18.12 31.82 13.97
N GLN A 156 17.56 31.35 15.08
CA GLN A 156 16.11 31.21 15.27
C GLN A 156 15.38 32.56 15.18
N ASP A 157 16.10 33.67 15.39
CA ASP A 157 15.56 35.04 15.29
C ASP A 157 15.06 35.40 13.88
N ASN A 158 15.51 34.66 12.85
CA ASN A 158 15.10 34.85 11.45
C ASN A 158 14.07 33.79 10.99
N CYS A 159 13.48 33.02 11.90
CA CYS A 159 12.32 32.18 11.59
C CYS A 159 11.15 33.11 11.26
N ARG A 160 11.07 33.52 9.99
CA ARG A 160 9.96 34.28 9.44
C ARG A 160 8.67 33.53 9.76
N ASP A 161 7.70 34.21 10.35
CA ASP A 161 6.38 33.62 10.57
C ASP A 161 5.86 32.98 9.27
N PRO A 162 5.16 31.84 9.31
CA PRO A 162 4.69 31.13 8.11
C PRO A 162 3.70 31.97 7.28
N VAL A 163 3.27 33.12 7.82
CA VAL A 163 2.43 34.10 7.15
C VAL A 163 3.34 35.16 6.51
N TRP A 164 3.46 35.10 5.20
CA TRP A 164 4.14 36.15 4.44
C TRP A 164 3.25 37.38 4.41
N GLU A 165 3.58 38.40 5.20
CA GLU A 165 2.88 39.68 5.13
C GLU A 165 3.12 40.33 3.77
N ILE A 166 2.07 40.37 2.95
CA ILE A 166 2.10 41.04 1.65
C ILE A 166 2.14 42.54 1.89
N SER A 167 3.08 43.23 1.23
CA SER A 167 3.23 44.68 1.35
C SER A 167 1.93 45.42 0.96
N LYS A 168 1.67 46.57 1.58
CA LYS A 168 0.48 47.40 1.24
C LYS A 168 0.46 47.78 -0.25
N ALA A 169 1.62 48.10 -0.83
CA ALA A 169 1.75 48.40 -2.25
C ALA A 169 1.31 47.23 -3.14
N THR A 170 1.65 46.00 -2.76
CA THR A 170 1.24 44.79 -3.49
C THR A 170 -0.26 44.52 -3.34
N LYS A 171 -0.86 44.74 -2.16
CA LYS A 171 -2.32 44.60 -1.96
C LYS A 171 -3.15 45.59 -2.77
N HIS A 172 -2.60 46.78 -3.02
CA HIS A 172 -3.24 47.84 -3.80
C HIS A 172 -2.77 47.89 -5.27
N ALA A 173 -1.93 46.94 -5.70
CA ALA A 173 -1.45 46.89 -7.07
C ALA A 173 -2.60 46.45 -8.00
N ASN A 174 -2.92 47.31 -8.97
CA ASN A 174 -3.91 46.97 -9.99
C ASN A 174 -3.24 46.15 -11.11
N PRO A 175 -3.85 45.03 -11.54
CA PRO A 175 -3.30 44.24 -12.63
C PRO A 175 -3.32 45.03 -13.95
N SER A 176 -2.33 44.77 -14.81
CA SER A 176 -2.25 45.35 -16.15
C SER A 176 -3.42 44.91 -17.04
N SER A 177 -3.70 45.65 -18.12
CA SER A 177 -4.75 45.31 -19.08
C SER A 177 -4.61 43.87 -19.60
N ARG A 178 -3.38 43.47 -19.96
CA ARG A 178 -3.04 42.12 -20.41
C ARG A 178 -3.38 41.05 -19.38
N ILE A 179 -3.09 41.27 -18.10
CA ILE A 179 -3.42 40.32 -17.03
C ILE A 179 -4.94 40.21 -16.87
N ARG A 180 -5.68 41.32 -16.97
CA ARG A 180 -7.14 41.29 -16.92
C ARG A 180 -7.74 40.53 -18.10
N GLU A 181 -7.17 40.65 -19.29
CA GLU A 181 -7.58 39.87 -20.46
C GLU A 181 -7.30 38.37 -20.30
N LEU A 182 -6.11 38.01 -19.80
CA LEU A 182 -5.75 36.61 -19.55
C LEU A 182 -6.57 35.99 -18.42
N ALA A 183 -6.99 36.79 -17.44
CA ALA A 183 -7.87 36.37 -16.37
C ALA A 183 -9.32 36.17 -16.83
N ARG A 184 -9.71 36.64 -18.02
CA ARG A 184 -11.04 36.34 -18.56
C ARG A 184 -11.12 34.83 -18.83
N PRO A 185 -12.20 34.15 -18.38
CA PRO A 185 -12.39 32.75 -18.70
C PRO A 185 -12.44 32.58 -20.21
N LYS A 186 -11.92 31.45 -20.71
CA LYS A 186 -12.04 31.12 -22.13
C LYS A 186 -13.51 31.00 -22.49
N ILE A 187 -13.94 31.80 -23.47
CA ILE A 187 -15.31 31.77 -23.99
C ILE A 187 -15.47 30.46 -24.77
N LEU A 188 -16.51 29.71 -24.44
CA LEU A 188 -16.87 28.52 -25.21
C LEU A 188 -17.36 28.96 -26.60
N PRO A 189 -17.01 28.25 -27.69
CA PRO A 189 -17.45 28.63 -29.03
C PRO A 189 -18.97 28.64 -29.12
N GLU A 190 -19.51 29.50 -29.98
CA GLU A 190 -20.95 29.61 -30.21
C GLU A 190 -21.52 28.25 -30.65
N GLY A 191 -22.56 27.79 -29.95
CA GLY A 191 -23.12 26.45 -30.15
C GLY A 191 -22.45 25.32 -29.35
N PHE A 192 -21.45 25.62 -28.50
CA PHE A 192 -20.90 24.62 -27.57
C PHE A 192 -21.96 24.20 -26.55
N GLN A 193 -22.51 22.99 -26.73
CA GLN A 193 -23.38 22.36 -25.76
C GLN A 193 -22.54 21.49 -24.85
N ILE A 194 -22.44 21.87 -23.57
CA ILE A 194 -21.95 20.94 -22.54
C ILE A 194 -22.84 19.71 -22.61
N GLN A 195 -22.26 18.53 -22.80
CA GLN A 195 -23.01 17.28 -22.68
C GLN A 195 -23.69 17.31 -21.31
N LYS A 196 -25.02 17.45 -21.31
CA LYS A 196 -25.82 17.22 -20.12
C LYS A 196 -25.73 15.73 -19.85
N VAL A 197 -24.68 15.31 -19.17
CA VAL A 197 -24.67 14.02 -18.50
C VAL A 197 -25.83 14.13 -17.52
N GLU A 198 -26.95 13.45 -17.82
CA GLU A 198 -28.02 13.38 -16.85
C GLU A 198 -27.37 12.94 -15.54
N PRO A 199 -27.53 13.71 -14.45
CA PRO A 199 -27.00 13.28 -13.17
C PRO A 199 -27.56 11.88 -12.93
N TRP A 200 -26.69 10.92 -12.60
CA TRP A 200 -27.10 9.55 -12.42
C TRP A 200 -28.30 9.52 -11.46
N LYS A 201 -29.49 9.24 -12.00
CA LYS A 201 -30.72 9.20 -11.21
C LYS A 201 -30.65 7.93 -10.38
N PRO A 202 -30.51 8.01 -9.05
CA PRO A 202 -30.50 6.81 -8.23
C PRO A 202 -31.83 6.07 -8.44
N LEU A 203 -31.79 4.74 -8.49
CA LEU A 203 -33.01 3.96 -8.67
C LEU A 203 -33.99 4.27 -7.52
N SER A 204 -35.29 4.25 -7.81
CA SER A 204 -36.33 4.50 -6.80
C SER A 204 -36.24 3.54 -5.60
N ARG A 205 -35.66 2.35 -5.79
CA ARG A 205 -35.39 1.37 -4.74
C ARG A 205 -34.21 1.79 -3.85
N SER A 206 -33.20 2.44 -4.41
CA SER A 206 -32.05 2.95 -3.65
C SER A 206 -32.45 4.11 -2.74
N LEU A 207 -33.36 5.00 -3.21
CA LEU A 207 -33.90 6.09 -2.39
C LEU A 207 -34.81 5.59 -1.24
N ARG A 208 -35.44 4.43 -1.42
CA ARG A 208 -36.33 3.79 -0.43
C ARG A 208 -35.62 2.71 0.40
N ALA A 209 -34.32 2.52 0.21
CA ALA A 209 -33.59 1.48 0.91
C ALA A 209 -33.46 1.84 2.39
N VAL A 210 -34.06 1.03 3.26
CA VAL A 210 -33.92 1.18 4.71
C VAL A 210 -32.71 0.38 5.16
N CYS A 211 -31.87 1.01 5.99
CA CYS A 211 -30.71 0.37 6.59
C CYS A 211 -31.13 -0.87 7.38
N THR A 212 -30.46 -2.00 7.16
CA THR A 212 -30.71 -3.22 7.96
C THR A 212 -30.35 -2.99 9.42
N ARG A 213 -30.93 -3.78 10.34
CA ARG A 213 -30.62 -3.71 11.76
C ARG A 213 -29.10 -3.80 12.02
N ARG A 214 -28.42 -4.75 11.38
CA ARG A 214 -26.96 -4.93 11.51
C ARG A 214 -26.18 -3.71 11.03
N THR A 215 -26.55 -3.13 9.89
CA THR A 215 -25.86 -1.94 9.37
C THR A 215 -26.11 -0.71 10.25
N ASN A 216 -27.29 -0.60 10.89
CA ASN A 216 -27.54 0.42 11.90
C ASN A 216 -26.70 0.20 13.17
N GLU A 217 -26.54 -1.03 13.63
CA GLU A 217 -25.67 -1.37 14.78
C GLU A 217 -24.20 -1.05 14.48
N LEU A 218 -23.72 -1.38 13.28
CA LEU A 218 -22.34 -1.07 12.86
C LEU A 218 -22.10 0.43 12.58
N ALA A 219 -23.15 1.17 12.24
CA ALA A 219 -23.06 2.62 12.07
C ALA A 219 -22.95 3.35 13.41
N GLN A 220 -23.29 2.70 14.53
CA GLN A 220 -23.05 3.28 15.85
C GLN A 220 -21.54 3.29 16.14
N PRO A 221 -21.00 4.38 16.70
CA PRO A 221 -19.60 4.45 17.06
C PRO A 221 -19.28 3.36 18.09
N VAL A 222 -18.13 2.69 17.93
CA VAL A 222 -17.67 1.68 18.88
C VAL A 222 -17.45 2.35 20.24
N ARG A 223 -18.34 2.05 21.19
CA ARG A 223 -18.18 2.46 22.59
C ARG A 223 -17.06 1.61 23.19
N ARG A 224 -15.94 2.25 23.51
CA ARG A 224 -14.89 1.64 24.32
C ARG A 224 -15.17 2.05 25.76
N ASP A 225 -15.20 1.08 26.67
CA ASP A 225 -15.27 1.38 28.09
C ASP A 225 -14.01 2.16 28.52
N SER A 226 -14.10 2.85 29.66
CA SER A 226 -12.96 3.59 30.16
C SER A 226 -11.81 2.62 30.43
N MET A 227 -10.56 3.09 30.25
CA MET A 227 -9.37 2.27 30.48
C MET A 227 -9.42 1.61 31.87
N SER A 228 -9.92 2.33 32.88
CA SER A 228 -10.20 1.86 34.23
C SER A 228 -11.14 0.65 34.32
N ASP A 229 -12.20 0.61 33.51
CA ASP A 229 -13.18 -0.49 33.50
C ASP A 229 -12.63 -1.73 32.79
N CYS A 230 -11.83 -1.54 31.73
CA CYS A 230 -11.19 -2.63 31.01
C CYS A 230 -10.01 -3.27 31.76
N LEU A 231 -9.41 -2.55 32.72
CA LEU A 231 -8.23 -3.01 33.47
C LEU A 231 -8.57 -3.86 34.70
N TYR A 232 -9.81 -3.78 35.21
CA TYR A 232 -10.20 -4.45 36.44
C TYR A 232 -11.45 -5.30 36.22
N ASP A 233 -11.23 -6.53 35.78
CA ASP A 233 -12.26 -7.57 35.86
C ASP A 233 -12.05 -8.36 37.17
N PRO A 234 -12.89 -8.17 38.20
CA PRO A 234 -12.78 -8.87 39.49
C PRO A 234 -13.00 -10.38 39.35
N GLU A 235 -13.59 -10.83 38.24
CA GLU A 235 -13.80 -12.25 37.96
C GLU A 235 -12.73 -12.84 37.02
N ALA A 236 -11.72 -12.06 36.58
CA ALA A 236 -10.69 -12.54 35.64
C ALA A 236 -9.94 -13.79 36.12
N PHE A 237 -9.77 -13.94 37.44
CA PHE A 237 -9.11 -15.09 38.07
C PHE A 237 -10.08 -16.07 38.74
N THR A 238 -11.39 -15.80 38.67
CA THR A 238 -12.42 -16.68 39.22
C THR A 238 -12.80 -17.71 38.17
N VAL A 239 -12.54 -18.99 38.45
CA VAL A 239 -12.95 -20.08 37.56
C VAL A 239 -14.48 -20.10 37.49
N LYS A 240 -15.02 -20.01 36.27
CA LYS A 240 -16.46 -20.08 36.03
C LYS A 240 -17.04 -21.36 36.65
N LYS A 241 -18.17 -21.28 37.34
CA LYS A 241 -18.86 -22.44 37.93
C LYS A 241 -19.11 -23.56 36.91
N THR A 242 -19.37 -23.20 35.65
CA THR A 242 -19.54 -24.16 34.56
C THR A 242 -18.26 -24.90 34.19
N ALA A 243 -17.09 -24.27 34.35
CA ALA A 243 -15.79 -24.92 34.15
C ALA A 243 -15.46 -25.85 35.33
N LEU A 244 -15.83 -25.48 36.57
CA LEU A 244 -15.70 -26.37 37.74
C LEU A 244 -16.60 -27.61 37.65
N LEU A 245 -17.77 -27.48 37.03
CA LEU A 245 -18.72 -28.58 36.80
C LEU A 245 -18.47 -29.32 35.47
N GLY A 246 -17.51 -28.85 34.67
CA GLY A 246 -17.21 -29.42 33.36
C GLY A 246 -16.61 -30.81 33.51
N LYS A 247 -17.21 -31.81 32.85
CA LYS A 247 -16.59 -33.13 32.70
C LYS A 247 -15.46 -33.05 31.68
N VAL A 248 -14.37 -33.78 31.94
CA VAL A 248 -13.31 -33.97 30.95
C VAL A 248 -13.91 -34.70 29.75
N PRO A 249 -13.72 -34.22 28.51
CA PRO A 249 -14.25 -34.91 27.34
C PRO A 249 -13.55 -36.26 27.16
N ASP A 250 -14.33 -37.31 26.86
CA ASP A 250 -13.90 -38.72 26.76
C ASP A 250 -12.62 -38.91 25.93
N ARG A 251 -12.43 -38.09 24.89
CA ARG A 251 -11.23 -38.13 24.04
C ARG A 251 -9.94 -37.86 24.82
N ILE A 252 -9.95 -36.97 25.80
CA ILE A 252 -8.77 -36.68 26.62
C ILE A 252 -8.47 -37.87 27.54
N GLU A 253 -9.50 -38.52 28.09
CA GLU A 253 -9.33 -39.74 28.90
C GLU A 253 -8.71 -40.88 28.08
N THR A 254 -9.18 -41.09 26.84
CA THR A 254 -8.62 -42.12 25.96
C THR A 254 -7.16 -41.86 25.56
N LEU A 255 -6.75 -40.59 25.49
CA LEU A 255 -5.37 -40.20 25.18
C LEU A 255 -4.45 -40.37 26.39
N ALA A 256 -4.94 -40.09 27.60
CA ALA A 256 -4.18 -40.25 28.84
C ALA A 256 -3.84 -41.71 29.15
N GLN A 257 -4.71 -42.67 28.76
CA GLN A 257 -4.46 -44.11 28.93
C GLN A 257 -3.44 -44.69 27.93
N LYS A 258 -3.04 -43.93 26.91
CA LYS A 258 -2.09 -44.36 25.87
C LYS A 258 -0.65 -43.88 26.09
N ALA A 259 -0.37 -43.23 27.23
CA ALA A 259 0.97 -42.84 27.66
C ALA A 259 1.44 -43.77 28.79
#